data_AF-A0A670XMN3-F1
#
_entry.id   AF-A0A670XMN3-F1
#
_cell.length_a   1.000
_cell.length_b   1.000
_cell.length_c   1.000
_cell.angle_alpha   90.00
_cell.angle_beta   90.00
_cell.angle_gamma   90.00
#
_symmetry.space_group_name_H-M   'P 1'
#
loop_
_entity.id
_entity.type
_entity.pdbx_description
1 polymer ?
#
loop_
_entity_poly.entity_id
_entity_poly.type
_entity_poly.pdbx_seq_one_letter_code
_entity_poly.pdbx_strand_id
1 'polypeptide(L)'
;AEDQPHLPSVMAFLYESMRFSSFVPVTIPHFTTADTILMGYHIPKDTVVFINQWSVNHDPVKWPAPEVFNPARFLDENGFLNKDLASSVLIFSVGKRRCIGEELSKVQLFLFTAVLVHQCNFSANPKEDSKMDFTYGLTVKPKPFTLSVTLRDSMDLLDNAVQGLQ
;
A
#
# COMPACT_ATOMS: atom_id res chain seq x y z
N ALA A 1 3.01 -1.68 -18.43
CA ALA A 1 1.94 -2.21 -17.57
C ALA A 1 1.46 -3.60 -18.01
N GLU A 2 1.83 -4.04 -19.21
CA GLU A 2 1.44 -5.37 -19.75
C GLU A 2 2.05 -6.53 -18.94
N ASP A 3 3.20 -6.33 -18.29
CA ASP A 3 3.82 -7.36 -17.43
C ASP A 3 3.12 -7.55 -16.07
N GLN A 4 2.28 -6.60 -15.65
CA GLN A 4 1.67 -6.61 -14.32
C GLN A 4 0.88 -7.89 -14.01
N PRO A 5 0.05 -8.44 -14.93
CA PRO A 5 -0.65 -9.72 -14.72
C PRO A 5 0.29 -10.92 -14.55
N HIS A 6 1.53 -10.81 -15.03
CA HIS A 6 2.54 -11.87 -14.99
C HIS A 6 3.50 -11.74 -13.80
N LEU A 7 3.36 -10.70 -12.97
CA LEU A 7 4.19 -10.43 -11.80
C LEU A 7 3.36 -10.46 -10.49
N PRO A 8 2.72 -11.60 -10.16
CA PRO A 8 1.85 -11.71 -8.99
C PRO A 8 2.58 -11.43 -7.68
N SER A 9 3.85 -11.84 -7.55
CA SER A 9 4.65 -11.58 -6.35
C SER A 9 4.89 -10.10 -6.09
N VAL A 10 5.08 -9.30 -7.15
CA VAL A 10 5.24 -7.83 -7.03
C VAL A 10 3.93 -7.21 -6.55
N MET A 11 2.81 -7.61 -7.15
CA MET A 11 1.50 -7.12 -6.74
C MET A 11 1.15 -7.54 -5.30
N ALA A 12 1.45 -8.77 -4.92
CA ALA A 12 1.24 -9.29 -3.57
C ALA A 12 2.07 -8.49 -2.54
N PHE A 13 3.32 -8.17 -2.85
CA PHE A 13 4.15 -7.28 -2.04
C PHE A 13 3.54 -5.88 -1.89
N LEU A 14 3.02 -5.29 -2.97
CA LEU A 14 2.39 -3.97 -2.92
C LEU A 14 1.13 -3.96 -2.06
N TYR A 15 0.25 -4.96 -2.21
CA TYR A 15 -0.96 -5.06 -1.37
C TYR A 15 -0.64 -5.31 0.10
N GLU A 16 0.35 -6.15 0.41
CA GLU A 16 0.78 -6.33 1.79
C GLU A 16 1.43 -5.06 2.34
N SER A 17 2.21 -4.33 1.54
CA SER A 17 2.77 -3.04 1.96
C SER A 17 1.68 -2.02 2.28
N MET A 18 0.64 -1.93 1.45
CA MET A 18 -0.51 -1.04 1.69
C MET A 18 -1.30 -1.45 2.94
N ARG A 19 -1.57 -2.76 3.12
CA ARG A 19 -2.30 -3.29 4.28
C ARG A 19 -1.50 -3.08 5.57
N PHE A 20 -0.29 -3.60 5.63
CA PHE A 20 0.57 -3.61 6.82
C PHE A 20 0.92 -2.19 7.27
N SER A 21 1.39 -1.33 6.35
CA SER A 21 1.72 0.04 6.72
C SER A 21 0.47 0.85 7.06
N SER A 22 -0.63 0.59 6.35
CA SER A 22 -1.84 1.43 6.37
C SER A 22 -1.47 2.91 6.42
N PHE A 23 -0.57 3.33 5.51
CA PHE A 23 0.10 4.63 5.60
C PHE A 23 -0.86 5.84 5.54
N VAL A 24 -2.14 5.63 5.22
CA VAL A 24 -3.26 6.53 5.51
C VAL A 24 -4.19 5.82 6.52
N PRO A 25 -3.91 5.85 7.83
CA PRO A 25 -4.56 4.96 8.79
C PRO A 25 -5.99 5.39 9.09
N VAL A 26 -6.27 6.69 8.99
CA VAL A 26 -7.60 7.29 9.13
C VAL A 26 -7.83 8.19 7.92
N THR A 27 -9.02 8.17 7.34
CA THR A 27 -9.34 9.03 6.18
C THR A 27 -9.33 10.51 6.57
N ILE A 28 -9.37 11.39 5.57
CA ILE A 28 -9.73 12.79 5.80
C ILE A 28 -11.10 12.80 6.51
N PRO A 29 -11.28 13.56 7.61
CA PRO A 29 -12.52 13.54 8.37
C PRO A 29 -13.74 13.78 7.49
N HIS A 30 -14.76 12.95 7.67
CA HIS A 30 -16.06 13.07 7.02
C HIS A 30 -17.02 13.83 7.92
N PHE A 31 -18.19 14.21 7.39
CA PHE A 31 -19.33 14.64 8.19
C PHE A 31 -20.63 14.06 7.62
N THR A 32 -21.61 13.84 8.48
CA THR A 32 -22.96 13.37 8.09
C THR A 32 -23.74 14.52 7.44
N THR A 33 -24.38 14.27 6.29
CA THR A 33 -25.19 15.29 5.60
C THR A 33 -26.65 15.33 6.06
N ALA A 34 -27.08 14.33 6.84
CA ALA A 34 -28.39 14.20 7.47
C ALA A 34 -28.27 13.27 8.69
N ASP A 35 -29.29 13.26 9.54
CA ASP A 35 -29.43 12.27 10.61
C ASP A 35 -29.40 10.86 9.99
N THR A 36 -28.70 9.94 10.63
CA THR A 36 -28.54 8.57 10.14
C THR A 36 -28.42 7.57 11.27
N ILE A 37 -28.47 6.28 10.94
CA ILE A 37 -28.30 5.19 11.88
C ILE A 37 -27.19 4.27 11.36
N LEU A 38 -26.18 4.01 12.18
CA LEU A 38 -25.10 3.08 11.88
C LEU A 38 -24.99 2.04 12.99
N MET A 39 -25.12 0.76 12.64
CA MET A 39 -25.06 -0.36 13.60
C MET A 39 -26.01 -0.17 14.81
N GLY A 40 -27.20 0.42 14.58
CA GLY A 40 -28.19 0.71 15.62
C GLY A 40 -27.98 2.02 16.39
N TYR A 41 -26.87 2.74 16.17
CA TYR A 41 -26.61 4.03 16.79
C TYR A 41 -27.14 5.18 15.93
N HIS A 42 -27.93 6.07 16.54
CA HIS A 42 -28.34 7.32 15.91
C HIS A 42 -27.18 8.31 15.86
N ILE A 43 -26.85 8.80 14.66
CA ILE A 43 -25.80 9.78 14.41
C ILE A 43 -26.47 11.04 13.84
N PRO A 44 -26.49 12.16 14.58
CA PRO A 44 -27.07 13.41 14.09
C PRO A 44 -26.37 13.93 12.83
N LYS A 45 -27.09 14.74 12.06
CA LYS A 45 -26.56 15.56 10.96
C LYS A 45 -25.40 16.43 11.44
N ASP A 46 -24.47 16.72 10.54
CA ASP A 46 -23.29 17.57 10.73
C ASP A 46 -22.29 17.03 11.79
N THR A 47 -22.40 15.74 12.14
CA THR A 47 -21.46 15.06 13.03
C THR A 47 -20.17 14.72 12.27
N VAL A 48 -19.02 15.06 12.83
CA VAL A 48 -17.70 14.66 12.30
C VAL A 48 -17.49 13.16 12.51
N VAL A 49 -17.05 12.47 11.45
CA VAL A 49 -16.83 11.02 11.43
C VAL A 49 -15.43 10.70 10.94
N PHE A 50 -14.72 9.84 11.68
CA PHE A 50 -13.42 9.31 11.31
C PHE A 50 -13.56 7.86 10.85
N ILE A 51 -13.02 7.53 9.67
CA ILE A 51 -12.99 6.15 9.16
C ILE A 51 -11.62 5.55 9.44
N ASN A 52 -11.57 4.58 10.35
CA ASN A 52 -10.34 3.91 10.74
C ASN A 52 -9.99 2.77 9.76
N GLN A 53 -9.19 3.10 8.75
CA GLN A 53 -8.71 2.15 7.74
C GLN A 53 -7.72 1.13 8.33
N TRP A 54 -6.87 1.57 9.27
CA TRP A 54 -5.91 0.69 9.95
C TRP A 54 -6.61 -0.48 10.64
N SER A 55 -7.72 -0.22 11.36
CA SER A 55 -8.50 -1.27 12.00
C SER A 55 -9.08 -2.28 11.01
N VAL A 56 -9.50 -1.86 9.81
CA VAL A 56 -9.95 -2.80 8.77
C VAL A 56 -8.80 -3.66 8.25
N ASN A 57 -7.60 -3.10 8.12
CA ASN A 57 -6.42 -3.77 7.59
C ASN A 57 -5.66 -4.64 8.63
N HIS A 58 -6.01 -4.50 9.91
CA HIS A 58 -5.41 -5.22 11.04
C HIS A 58 -6.41 -6.01 11.88
N ASP A 59 -7.69 -6.08 11.48
CA ASP A 59 -8.67 -6.93 12.14
C ASP A 59 -8.22 -8.39 12.09
N PRO A 60 -7.91 -9.04 13.23
CA PRO A 60 -7.41 -10.42 13.26
C PRO A 60 -8.44 -11.45 12.80
N VAL A 61 -9.73 -11.10 12.77
CA VAL A 61 -10.77 -11.98 12.20
C VAL A 61 -10.62 -12.08 10.68
N LYS A 62 -10.21 -11.00 10.03
CA LYS A 62 -10.01 -10.94 8.58
C LYS A 62 -8.57 -11.24 8.15
N TRP A 63 -7.60 -10.79 8.94
CA TRP A 63 -6.17 -10.84 8.62
C TRP A 63 -5.42 -11.67 9.66
N PRO A 64 -5.17 -12.97 9.40
CA PRO A 64 -4.41 -13.81 10.32
C PRO A 64 -2.99 -13.27 10.55
N ALA A 65 -2.53 -13.19 11.80
CA ALA A 65 -1.26 -12.57 12.15
C ALA A 65 -1.09 -11.17 11.49
N PRO A 66 -1.93 -10.18 11.85
CA PRO A 66 -2.02 -8.90 11.15
C PRO A 66 -0.72 -8.08 11.24
N GLU A 67 0.05 -8.28 12.32
CA GLU A 67 1.34 -7.63 12.60
C GLU A 67 2.53 -8.31 11.89
N VAL A 68 2.30 -9.38 11.12
CA VAL A 68 3.34 -10.05 10.33
C VAL A 68 3.23 -9.58 8.89
N PHE A 69 4.31 -8.97 8.40
CA PHE A 69 4.47 -8.63 6.98
C PHE A 69 4.69 -9.91 6.17
N ASN A 70 3.67 -10.33 5.42
CA ASN A 70 3.70 -11.55 4.61
C ASN A 70 3.06 -11.32 3.23
N PRO A 71 3.86 -11.01 2.18
CA PRO A 71 3.34 -10.88 0.82
C PRO A 71 2.62 -12.12 0.30
N ALA A 72 3.04 -13.32 0.69
CA ALA A 72 2.44 -14.57 0.22
C ALA A 72 0.96 -14.71 0.64
N ARG A 73 0.50 -13.91 1.61
CA ARG A 73 -0.91 -13.78 2.00
C ARG A 73 -1.83 -13.52 0.80
N PHE A 74 -1.37 -12.78 -0.19
CA PHE A 74 -2.17 -12.41 -1.37
C PHE A 74 -1.99 -13.36 -2.55
N LEU A 75 -1.27 -14.47 -2.38
CA LEU A 75 -1.09 -15.48 -3.40
C LEU A 75 -2.01 -16.68 -3.15
N ASP A 76 -2.58 -17.23 -4.21
CA ASP A 76 -3.28 -18.52 -4.16
C ASP A 76 -2.30 -19.71 -4.26
N GLU A 77 -2.83 -20.93 -4.19
CA GLU A 77 -2.05 -22.17 -4.24
C GLU A 77 -1.23 -22.33 -5.53
N ASN A 78 -1.65 -21.66 -6.62
CA ASN A 78 -0.98 -21.69 -7.91
C ASN A 78 0.00 -20.51 -8.08
N GLY A 79 0.14 -19.65 -7.06
CA GLY A 79 1.00 -18.47 -7.09
C GLY A 79 0.41 -17.27 -7.84
N PHE A 80 -0.89 -17.28 -8.18
CA PHE A 80 -1.56 -16.11 -8.75
C PHE A 80 -2.06 -15.18 -7.64
N LEU A 81 -2.27 -13.92 -7.99
CA LEU A 81 -2.81 -12.93 -7.07
C LEU A 81 -4.29 -13.24 -6.75
N ASN A 82 -4.60 -13.45 -5.48
CA ASN A 82 -5.98 -13.52 -5.00
C ASN A 82 -6.61 -12.11 -5.03
N LYS A 83 -7.36 -11.82 -6.10
CA LYS A 83 -7.97 -10.51 -6.33
C LYS A 83 -9.04 -10.16 -5.29
N ASP A 84 -9.77 -11.14 -4.78
CA ASP A 84 -10.81 -10.91 -3.78
C ASP A 84 -10.19 -10.42 -2.46
N LEU A 85 -9.11 -11.06 -2.03
CA LEU A 85 -8.37 -10.64 -0.84
C LEU A 85 -7.65 -9.29 -1.06
N ALA A 86 -7.08 -9.06 -2.24
CA ALA A 86 -6.45 -7.79 -2.59
C ALA A 86 -7.44 -6.61 -2.55
N SER A 87 -8.66 -6.82 -3.06
CA SER A 87 -9.74 -5.81 -3.03
C SER A 87 -10.27 -5.49 -1.62
N SER A 88 -9.90 -6.33 -0.66
CA SER A 88 -10.30 -6.24 0.74
C SER A 88 -9.41 -5.31 1.58
N VAL A 89 -8.29 -4.85 1.03
CA VAL A 89 -7.41 -3.84 1.64
C VAL A 89 -8.04 -2.45 1.49
N LEU A 90 -8.23 -1.75 2.61
CA LEU A 90 -8.82 -0.41 2.63
C LEU A 90 -7.72 0.63 2.83
N ILE A 91 -7.30 1.30 1.76
CA ILE A 91 -6.29 2.39 1.83
C ILE A 91 -6.68 3.62 1.02
N PHE A 92 -7.52 3.43 -0.01
CA PHE A 92 -8.03 4.48 -0.89
C PHE A 92 -9.46 4.92 -0.52
N SER A 93 -9.95 4.56 0.68
CA SER A 93 -11.32 4.76 1.12
C SER A 93 -12.35 4.11 0.16
N VAL A 94 -13.64 4.33 0.41
CA VAL A 94 -14.77 3.84 -0.40
C VAL A 94 -15.88 4.90 -0.50
N GLY A 95 -16.83 4.68 -1.40
CA GLY A 95 -18.00 5.55 -1.57
C GLY A 95 -17.68 6.88 -2.25
N LYS A 96 -18.48 7.91 -1.95
CA LYS A 96 -18.47 9.21 -2.66
C LYS A 96 -17.16 10.00 -2.53
N ARG A 97 -16.33 9.69 -1.53
CA ARG A 97 -15.07 10.38 -1.23
C ARG A 97 -13.86 9.45 -1.36
N ARG A 98 -14.00 8.33 -2.07
CA ARG A 98 -12.85 7.47 -2.39
C ARG A 98 -11.80 8.23 -3.20
N CYS A 99 -10.55 7.79 -3.11
CA CYS A 99 -9.44 8.37 -3.85
C CYS A 99 -9.71 8.27 -5.37
N ILE A 100 -9.65 9.41 -6.05
CA ILE A 100 -9.77 9.47 -7.52
C ILE A 100 -8.48 9.02 -8.24
N GLY A 101 -7.36 9.00 -7.52
CA GLY A 101 -6.04 8.64 -8.05
C GLY A 101 -5.63 7.19 -7.78
N GLU A 102 -6.54 6.32 -7.35
CA GLU A 102 -6.24 4.94 -6.98
C GLU A 102 -5.55 4.16 -8.11
N GLU A 103 -6.14 4.16 -9.31
CA GLU A 103 -5.60 3.42 -10.46
C GLU A 103 -4.24 3.98 -10.90
N LEU A 104 -4.10 5.31 -10.95
CA LEU A 104 -2.83 5.96 -11.25
C LEU A 104 -1.75 5.60 -10.23
N SER A 105 -2.09 5.63 -8.93
CA SER A 105 -1.16 5.33 -7.84
C SER A 105 -0.68 3.88 -7.92
N LYS A 106 -1.58 2.92 -8.21
CA LYS A 106 -1.21 1.51 -8.36
C LYS A 106 -0.24 1.29 -9.52
N VAL A 107 -0.51 1.90 -10.67
CA VAL A 107 0.39 1.80 -11.84
C VAL A 107 1.77 2.40 -11.52
N GLN A 108 1.81 3.57 -10.88
CA GLN A 108 3.08 4.21 -10.51
C GLN A 108 3.87 3.37 -9.50
N LEU A 109 3.23 2.91 -8.43
CA LEU A 109 3.88 2.05 -7.43
C LEU A 109 4.41 0.76 -8.06
N PHE A 110 3.62 0.13 -8.92
CA PHE A 110 4.04 -1.06 -9.65
C PHE A 110 5.29 -0.80 -10.49
N LEU A 111 5.28 0.24 -11.33
CA LEU A 111 6.41 0.55 -12.20
C LEU A 111 7.67 0.90 -11.40
N PHE A 112 7.57 1.79 -10.40
CA PHE A 112 8.71 2.15 -9.56
C PHE A 112 9.27 0.94 -8.84
N THR A 113 8.43 0.13 -8.19
CA THR A 113 8.89 -1.06 -7.48
C THR A 113 9.51 -2.06 -8.46
N ALA A 114 8.84 -2.39 -9.56
CA ALA A 114 9.34 -3.36 -10.54
C ALA A 114 10.70 -2.96 -11.10
N VAL A 115 10.88 -1.70 -11.53
CA VAL A 115 12.16 -1.21 -12.06
C VAL A 115 13.24 -1.21 -10.98
N LEU A 116 12.94 -0.66 -9.79
CA LEU A 116 13.92 -0.56 -8.71
C LEU A 116 14.40 -1.93 -8.23
N VAL A 117 13.51 -2.91 -8.02
CA VAL A 117 13.92 -4.25 -7.55
C VAL A 117 14.53 -5.10 -8.67
N HIS A 118 14.19 -4.82 -9.93
CA HIS A 118 14.82 -5.45 -11.08
C HIS A 118 16.28 -4.99 -11.25
N GLN A 119 16.56 -3.71 -10.98
CA GLN A 119 17.85 -3.07 -11.29
C GLN A 119 18.77 -2.86 -10.10
N CYS A 120 18.23 -2.77 -8.89
CA CYS A 120 19.00 -2.42 -7.70
C CYS A 120 18.89 -3.50 -6.62
N ASN A 121 19.96 -3.63 -5.85
CA ASN A 121 19.94 -4.28 -4.55
C ASN A 121 19.82 -3.20 -3.46
N PHE A 122 18.93 -3.43 -2.51
CA PHE A 122 18.73 -2.55 -1.35
C PHE A 122 19.26 -3.26 -0.11
N SER A 123 20.01 -2.55 0.72
CA SER A 123 20.48 -3.05 2.01
C SER A 123 20.29 -1.99 3.08
N ALA A 124 19.73 -2.39 4.22
CA ALA A 124 19.58 -1.52 5.38
C ALA A 124 20.95 -1.11 5.91
N ASN A 125 21.06 0.09 6.47
CA ASN A 125 22.28 0.53 7.14
C ASN A 125 22.46 -0.28 8.45
N PRO A 126 23.52 -1.09 8.59
CA PRO A 126 23.73 -1.91 9.79
C PRO A 126 24.06 -1.09 11.04
N LYS A 127 24.33 0.21 10.88
CA LYS A 127 24.61 1.14 11.99
C LYS A 127 23.34 1.79 12.55
N GLU A 128 22.21 1.69 11.85
CA GLU A 128 20.91 2.17 12.32
C GLU A 128 20.16 1.03 13.01
N ASP A 129 19.27 1.37 13.96
CA ASP A 129 18.39 0.37 14.55
C ASP A 129 17.48 -0.22 13.45
N SER A 130 17.26 -1.53 13.52
CA SER A 130 16.28 -2.25 12.71
C SER A 130 14.84 -1.77 12.92
N LYS A 131 14.56 -1.10 14.04
CA LYS A 131 13.26 -0.50 14.32
C LYS A 131 13.15 0.86 13.64
N MET A 132 12.20 0.99 12.73
CA MET A 132 11.83 2.26 12.14
C MET A 132 10.86 3.01 13.03
N ASP A 133 11.16 4.28 13.29
CA ASP A 133 10.25 5.25 13.90
C ASP A 133 9.41 5.94 12.83
N PHE A 134 8.23 6.43 13.23
CA PHE A 134 7.30 7.10 12.32
C PHE A 134 6.86 8.48 12.84
N THR A 135 6.54 9.37 11.89
CA THR A 135 5.82 10.61 12.13
C THR A 135 4.37 10.41 11.72
N TYR A 136 3.47 10.57 12.69
CA TYR A 136 2.04 10.40 12.49
C TYR A 136 1.38 11.73 12.12
N GLY A 137 0.52 11.69 11.11
CA GLY A 137 -0.33 12.78 10.65
C GLY A 137 -1.48 12.19 9.84
N LEU A 138 -1.95 12.89 8.80
CA LEU A 138 -2.87 12.26 7.83
C LEU A 138 -2.24 11.01 7.19
N THR A 139 -0.93 11.09 6.94
CA THR A 139 -0.12 9.95 6.48
C THR A 139 0.88 9.55 7.54
N VAL A 140 1.15 8.25 7.68
CA VAL A 140 2.26 7.71 8.47
C VAL A 140 3.51 7.73 7.60
N LYS A 141 4.50 8.53 8.00
CA LYS A 141 5.77 8.65 7.28
C LYS A 141 6.90 8.08 8.13
N PRO A 142 7.81 7.26 7.58
CA PRO A 142 9.02 6.89 8.31
C PRO A 142 9.82 8.17 8.63
N LYS A 143 10.43 8.22 9.81
CA LYS A 143 11.47 9.21 10.11
C LYS A 143 12.67 9.00 9.18
N PRO A 144 13.58 9.98 9.03
CA PRO A 144 14.76 9.81 8.20
C PRO A 144 15.52 8.51 8.52
N PHE A 145 15.82 7.73 7.49
CA PHE A 145 16.56 6.48 7.55
C PHE A 145 17.48 6.41 6.33
N THR A 146 18.55 5.62 6.40
CA THR A 146 19.48 5.45 5.28
C THR A 146 19.50 4.03 4.74
N LEU A 147 19.70 3.92 3.42
CA LEU A 147 19.82 2.67 2.69
C LEU A 147 21.10 2.71 1.85
N SER A 148 21.76 1.56 1.74
CA SER A 148 22.74 1.32 0.69
C SER A 148 22.01 0.79 -0.54
N VAL A 149 22.29 1.39 -1.70
CA VAL A 149 21.75 0.99 -2.99
C VAL A 149 22.90 0.70 -3.94
N THR A 150 22.91 -0.48 -4.53
CA THR A 150 23.89 -0.86 -5.54
C THR A 150 23.16 -1.38 -6.77
N LEU A 151 23.63 -1.03 -7.95
CA LEU A 151 23.13 -1.62 -9.20
C LEU A 151 23.40 -3.14 -9.22
N ARG A 152 22.47 -3.90 -9.75
CA ARG A 152 22.61 -5.34 -10.00
C ARG A 152 23.49 -5.60 -11.22
N ASP A 153 23.27 -4.82 -12.27
CA ASP A 153 23.96 -4.86 -13.55
C ASP A 153 24.07 -3.45 -14.15
N SER A 154 24.66 -3.32 -15.34
CA SER A 154 24.75 -2.04 -16.07
C SER A 154 23.35 -1.48 -16.42
N MET A 155 23.23 -0.15 -16.45
CA MET A 155 21.99 0.55 -16.82
C MET A 155 21.73 0.62 -18.33
N ASP A 156 22.66 0.11 -19.14
CA ASP A 156 22.64 0.24 -20.61
C ASP A 156 21.29 -0.18 -21.23
N LEU A 157 20.64 -1.23 -20.71
CA LEU A 157 19.34 -1.70 -21.23
C LEU A 157 18.22 -0.69 -21.00
N LEU A 158 18.20 -0.02 -19.85
CA LEU A 158 17.20 1.00 -19.54
C LEU A 158 17.49 2.29 -20.30
N ASP A 159 18.75 2.68 -20.39
CA ASP A 159 19.15 3.87 -21.14
C ASP A 159 18.77 3.74 -22.61
N ASN A 160 18.99 2.57 -23.21
CA ASN A 160 18.56 2.26 -24.58
C ASN A 160 17.03 2.26 -24.73
N ALA A 161 16.30 1.70 -23.76
CA ALA A 161 14.83 1.68 -23.79
C ALA A 161 14.23 3.10 -23.67
N VAL A 162 14.83 3.97 -22.85
CA VAL A 162 14.40 5.36 -22.70
C VAL A 162 14.71 6.18 -23.96
N GLN A 163 15.86 5.96 -24.59
CA GLN A 163 16.20 6.60 -25.86
C GLN A 163 15.25 6.20 -26.99
N GLY A 164 14.77 4.96 -27.02
CA GLY A 164 13.80 4.49 -28.01
C GLY A 164 12.37 5.04 -27.85
N LEU A 165 12.08 5.73 -26.74
CA LEU A 165 10.78 6.36 -26.46
C LEU A 165 10.77 7.87 -26.73
N GLN A 166 11.93 8.46 -27.08
CA GLN A 166 12.08 9.86 -27.51
C GLN A 166 12.04 9.97 -29.03
#